data_AF-A0A2A5HE30-F1
#
_entry.id   AF-A0A2A5HE30-F1
#
_cell.length_a   1.000
_cell.length_b   1.000
_cell.length_c   1.000
_cell.angle_alpha   90.00
_cell.angle_beta   90.00
_cell.angle_gamma   90.00
#
_symmetry.space_group_name_H-M   'P 1'
#
loop_
_entity.id
_entity.type
_entity.pdbx_description
1 polymer ?
#
loop_
_entity_poly.entity_id
_entity_poly.type
_entity_poly.pdbx_seq_one_letter_code
_entity_poly.pdbx_strand_id
1 'polypeptide(L)'
;MKKVTKIKYSFLNLFLLGIFCFAGCITTLNAQINNGSNTLSNNSSSTGNSNTGSGSYSFSAGSSNNVTGSNSSAFGLSNTVSGAFGLATGYGNSVSGNYSFAAPFGAKAQNTSSVAIGHYADANANYSVAIGELTKTTGLRSLVFGYQSETVGGYSMAIGTHLKTTNGSTYILGKGVDGSNKLENNISNSLVVGFYSDTATLFVGPSTGVGTFGKVGIATSSPIRTFDVNGMSHFSDTMSIGTTKTNGSLLAVAGKISAEEVEVSFSSTWPDFVFNTDYKLNTLAQVEEYINKYSHLPNVPSAEEVAKKGINIAEMDAILLQKIEELTLYTIAQQKQLDEQYEAAENQQKQLDKQNKVSENQQKLIEEQQKLIEQLIELNQSKK
;
A
#
# COMPACT_ATOMS: atom_id res chain seq x y z
N MET A 1 95.45 45.39 -43.77
CA MET A 1 95.07 45.67 -42.37
C MET A 1 93.69 46.34 -42.34
N LYS A 2 92.62 45.60 -42.05
CA LYS A 2 91.26 46.18 -41.85
C LYS A 2 91.18 46.76 -40.44
N LYS A 3 90.94 48.08 -40.33
CA LYS A 3 90.61 48.75 -39.07
C LYS A 3 89.30 48.19 -38.53
N VAL A 4 89.34 47.48 -37.41
CA VAL A 4 88.15 47.08 -36.65
C VAL A 4 87.71 48.31 -35.83
N THR A 5 86.60 48.91 -36.21
CA THR A 5 85.96 50.00 -35.47
C THR A 5 85.38 49.43 -34.18
N LYS A 6 86.07 49.60 -33.04
CA LYS A 6 85.53 49.25 -31.72
C LYS A 6 84.36 50.18 -31.41
N ILE A 7 83.14 49.66 -31.49
CA ILE A 7 81.94 50.37 -31.03
C ILE A 7 82.01 50.44 -29.51
N LYS A 8 82.28 51.63 -28.96
CA LYS A 8 82.15 51.91 -27.53
C LYS A 8 80.68 52.17 -27.23
N TYR A 9 79.92 51.13 -26.90
CA TYR A 9 78.65 51.33 -26.22
C TYR A 9 78.95 51.84 -24.81
N SER A 10 78.44 53.03 -24.46
CA SER A 10 78.44 53.49 -23.07
C SER A 10 77.68 52.46 -22.21
N PHE A 11 78.12 52.23 -20.97
CA PHE A 11 77.45 51.34 -20.01
C PHE A 11 75.95 51.66 -19.90
N LEU A 12 75.59 52.95 -20.06
CA LEU A 12 74.22 53.44 -20.10
C LEU A 12 73.41 52.88 -21.29
N ASN A 13 74.02 52.73 -22.46
CA ASN A 13 73.32 52.18 -23.65
C ASN A 13 73.05 50.68 -23.53
N LEU A 14 73.97 49.94 -22.90
CA LEU A 14 73.78 48.51 -22.65
C LEU A 14 72.72 48.27 -21.57
N PHE A 15 72.66 49.13 -20.55
CA PHE A 15 71.64 49.11 -19.51
C PHE A 15 70.25 49.45 -20.04
N LEU A 16 70.11 50.49 -20.88
CA LEU A 16 68.83 50.80 -21.54
C LEU A 16 68.36 49.66 -22.44
N LEU A 17 69.26 49.08 -23.26
CA LEU A 17 68.90 47.95 -24.13
C LEU A 17 68.43 46.72 -23.32
N GLY A 18 69.07 46.46 -22.17
CA GLY A 18 68.64 45.44 -21.22
C GLY A 18 67.23 45.71 -20.68
N ILE A 19 66.93 46.94 -20.23
CA ILE A 19 65.61 47.33 -19.74
C ILE A 19 64.53 47.18 -20.83
N PHE A 20 64.80 47.63 -22.05
CA PHE A 20 63.84 47.52 -23.16
C PHE A 20 63.59 46.08 -23.57
N CYS A 21 64.63 45.24 -23.58
CA CYS A 21 64.49 43.81 -23.88
C CYS A 21 63.72 43.08 -22.77
N PHE A 22 63.97 43.42 -21.50
CA PHE A 22 63.25 42.85 -20.35
C PHE A 22 61.78 43.27 -20.31
N ALA A 23 61.50 44.56 -20.56
CA ALA A 23 60.14 45.08 -20.64
C ALA A 23 59.35 44.47 -21.80
N GLY A 24 59.98 44.32 -22.98
CA GLY A 24 59.38 43.64 -24.13
C GLY A 24 59.13 42.14 -23.88
N CYS A 25 60.04 41.46 -23.19
CA CYS A 25 59.85 40.07 -22.79
C CYS A 25 58.67 39.90 -21.82
N ILE A 26 58.53 40.79 -20.84
CA ILE A 26 57.42 40.79 -19.88
C ILE A 26 56.07 41.03 -20.57
N THR A 27 55.98 41.96 -21.53
CA THR A 27 54.72 42.21 -22.25
C THR A 27 54.33 41.04 -23.15
N THR A 28 55.29 40.42 -23.83
CA THR A 28 55.03 39.21 -24.64
C THR A 28 54.66 37.99 -23.80
N LEU A 29 55.27 37.82 -22.62
CA LEU A 29 54.94 36.74 -21.69
C LEU A 29 53.53 36.90 -21.13
N ASN A 30 53.15 38.12 -20.72
CA ASN A 30 51.77 38.42 -20.30
C ASN A 30 50.76 38.21 -21.44
N ALA A 31 51.09 38.57 -22.68
CA ALA A 31 50.23 38.34 -23.84
C ALA A 31 50.04 36.84 -24.17
N GLN A 32 51.06 36.01 -23.93
CA GLN A 32 50.98 34.56 -24.10
C GLN A 32 50.15 33.89 -22.98
N ILE A 33 50.26 34.36 -21.74
CA ILE A 33 49.56 33.79 -20.57
C ILE A 33 48.07 34.19 -20.54
N ASN A 34 47.75 35.43 -20.95
CA ASN A 34 46.42 36.02 -20.83
C ASN A 34 45.82 36.40 -22.19
N ASN A 35 46.01 35.57 -23.22
CA ASN A 35 45.59 35.78 -24.61
C ASN A 35 44.15 36.35 -24.75
N GLY A 36 44.00 37.68 -24.70
CA GLY A 36 42.71 38.41 -24.73
C GLY A 36 41.93 38.50 -23.41
N SER A 37 42.47 38.03 -22.28
CA SER A 37 41.80 38.09 -20.98
C SER A 37 41.86 39.50 -20.35
N ASN A 38 40.72 39.99 -19.87
CA ASN A 38 40.53 41.31 -19.26
C ASN A 38 40.27 41.21 -17.75
N THR A 39 41.25 41.58 -16.93
CA THR A 39 41.11 41.76 -15.48
C THR A 39 40.86 43.23 -15.16
N LEU A 40 39.65 43.56 -14.71
CA LEU A 40 39.17 44.95 -14.59
C LEU A 40 38.97 45.44 -13.15
N SER A 41 39.30 44.61 -12.15
CA SER A 41 38.99 44.88 -10.74
C SER A 41 40.17 44.59 -9.81
N ASN A 42 40.12 45.17 -8.61
CA ASN A 42 41.19 45.01 -7.62
C ASN A 42 41.31 43.54 -7.18
N ASN A 43 42.55 43.05 -7.11
CA ASN A 43 42.91 41.70 -6.68
C ASN A 43 42.22 40.58 -7.50
N SER A 44 41.77 40.86 -8.73
CA SER A 44 41.28 39.81 -9.63
C SER A 44 42.42 39.18 -10.44
N SER A 45 42.20 37.96 -10.94
CA SER A 45 43.16 37.26 -11.79
C SER A 45 42.42 36.45 -12.84
N SER A 46 42.83 36.60 -14.09
CA SER A 46 42.26 35.85 -15.22
C SER A 46 43.39 35.24 -16.02
N THR A 47 43.35 33.92 -16.27
CA THR A 47 44.38 33.17 -17.00
C THR A 47 43.78 32.36 -18.14
N GLY A 48 44.49 32.29 -19.27
CA GLY A 48 44.01 31.63 -20.48
C GLY A 48 43.40 32.60 -21.49
N ASN A 49 42.45 32.13 -22.30
CA ASN A 49 41.97 32.86 -23.47
C ASN A 49 40.68 33.64 -23.21
N SER A 50 40.66 34.94 -23.53
CA SER A 50 39.43 35.74 -23.61
C SER A 50 38.54 35.74 -22.35
N ASN A 51 39.09 35.58 -21.15
CA ASN A 51 38.30 35.63 -19.92
C ASN A 51 38.09 37.07 -19.45
N THR A 52 36.93 37.39 -18.88
CA THR A 52 36.65 38.68 -18.26
C THR A 52 36.49 38.50 -16.75
N GLY A 53 37.32 39.17 -15.96
CA GLY A 53 37.29 39.17 -14.49
C GLY A 53 37.12 40.58 -13.95
N SER A 54 35.88 41.03 -13.77
CA SER A 54 35.53 42.38 -13.32
C SER A 54 34.98 42.45 -11.88
N GLY A 55 34.77 41.30 -11.23
CA GLY A 55 34.49 41.24 -9.79
C GLY A 55 35.75 41.46 -8.96
N SER A 56 35.64 42.14 -7.81
CA SER A 56 36.77 42.25 -6.86
C SER A 56 37.12 40.87 -6.30
N TYR A 57 38.41 40.56 -6.18
CA TYR A 57 38.88 39.23 -5.76
C TYR A 57 38.35 38.07 -6.65
N SER A 58 37.99 38.34 -7.90
CA SER A 58 37.51 37.31 -8.82
C SER A 58 38.64 36.51 -9.44
N PHE A 59 38.37 35.25 -9.75
CA PHE A 59 39.31 34.38 -10.45
C PHE A 59 38.67 33.75 -11.69
N SER A 60 39.36 33.75 -12.82
CA SER A 60 38.91 33.01 -14.01
C SER A 60 40.05 32.25 -14.67
N ALA A 61 39.82 30.99 -15.02
CA ALA A 61 40.80 30.14 -15.68
C ALA A 61 40.18 29.32 -16.80
N GLY A 62 40.80 29.33 -17.98
CA GLY A 62 40.36 28.60 -19.15
C GLY A 62 40.05 29.54 -20.31
N SER A 63 38.88 29.39 -20.94
CA SER A 63 38.50 30.16 -22.12
C SER A 63 37.13 30.82 -21.98
N SER A 64 37.02 32.10 -22.37
CA SER A 64 35.75 32.79 -22.54
C SER A 64 34.85 32.84 -21.30
N ASN A 65 35.41 32.76 -20.09
CA ASN A 65 34.64 32.90 -18.86
C ASN A 65 34.35 34.38 -18.56
N ASN A 66 33.20 34.67 -17.96
CA ASN A 66 32.79 36.01 -17.54
C ASN A 66 32.44 36.04 -16.04
N VAL A 67 33.32 36.63 -15.24
CA VAL A 67 33.26 36.64 -13.77
C VAL A 67 33.11 38.08 -13.27
N THR A 68 31.88 38.47 -12.98
CA THR A 68 31.52 39.83 -12.52
C THR A 68 31.21 39.85 -11.01
N GLY A 69 30.94 38.71 -10.38
CA GLY A 69 30.68 38.62 -8.94
C GLY A 69 31.93 38.84 -8.08
N SER A 70 31.79 39.52 -6.94
CA SER A 70 32.89 39.65 -5.96
C SER A 70 33.24 38.29 -5.36
N ASN A 71 34.52 38.03 -5.12
CA ASN A 71 35.04 36.79 -4.51
C ASN A 71 34.58 35.51 -5.23
N SER A 72 34.28 35.62 -6.53
CA SER A 72 33.72 34.54 -7.32
C SER A 72 34.76 33.92 -8.25
N SER A 73 34.49 32.71 -8.75
CA SER A 73 35.46 31.98 -9.56
C SER A 73 34.82 31.22 -10.70
N ALA A 74 35.51 31.15 -11.84
CA ALA A 74 35.11 30.32 -12.97
C ALA A 74 36.29 29.51 -13.52
N PHE A 75 36.05 28.24 -13.81
CA PHE A 75 37.04 27.32 -14.39
C PHE A 75 36.46 26.62 -15.63
N GLY A 76 37.19 26.58 -16.74
CA GLY A 76 36.78 25.88 -17.96
C GLY A 76 36.39 26.83 -19.10
N LEU A 77 35.31 26.52 -19.81
CA LEU A 77 34.93 27.20 -21.06
C LEU A 77 33.54 27.85 -20.96
N SER A 78 33.44 29.13 -21.28
CA SER A 78 32.18 29.86 -21.45
C SER A 78 31.28 29.91 -20.21
N ASN A 79 31.84 29.88 -18.99
CA ASN A 79 31.04 30.02 -17.77
C ASN A 79 30.76 31.51 -17.46
N THR A 80 29.59 31.79 -16.88
CA THR A 80 29.21 33.13 -16.40
C THR A 80 28.93 33.11 -14.90
N VAL A 81 29.57 33.99 -14.15
CA VAL A 81 29.42 34.09 -12.70
C VAL A 81 29.21 35.55 -12.29
N SER A 82 27.98 35.91 -11.97
CA SER A 82 27.60 37.25 -11.49
C SER A 82 27.25 37.30 -10.00
N GLY A 83 26.93 36.15 -9.40
CA GLY A 83 26.70 36.04 -7.96
C GLY A 83 28.00 36.21 -7.16
N ALA A 84 27.94 36.95 -6.06
CA ALA A 84 29.05 37.06 -5.12
C ALA A 84 29.35 35.70 -4.48
N PHE A 85 30.62 35.35 -4.31
CA PHE A 85 31.06 34.03 -3.84
C PHE A 85 30.56 32.85 -4.71
N GLY A 86 30.17 33.13 -5.96
CA GLY A 86 29.74 32.10 -6.89
C GLY A 86 30.91 31.29 -7.44
N LEU A 87 30.69 30.02 -7.74
CA LEU A 87 31.66 29.15 -8.39
C LEU A 87 31.03 28.41 -9.57
N ALA A 88 31.60 28.57 -10.77
CA ALA A 88 31.25 27.77 -11.93
C ALA A 88 32.45 26.95 -12.41
N THR A 89 32.24 25.67 -12.76
CA THR A 89 33.30 24.85 -13.36
C THR A 89 32.77 23.97 -14.49
N GLY A 90 33.53 23.87 -15.58
CA GLY A 90 33.21 23.09 -16.77
C GLY A 90 32.82 23.95 -17.96
N TYR A 91 31.75 23.60 -18.68
CA TYR A 91 31.32 24.24 -19.92
C TYR A 91 29.95 24.92 -19.79
N GLY A 92 29.88 26.22 -20.09
CA GLY A 92 28.60 26.91 -20.32
C GLY A 92 27.71 27.06 -19.08
N ASN A 93 28.27 27.00 -17.87
CA ASN A 93 27.47 27.12 -16.64
C ASN A 93 27.18 28.59 -16.29
N SER A 94 26.07 28.84 -15.59
CA SER A 94 25.65 30.18 -15.16
C SER A 94 25.37 30.22 -13.65
N VAL A 95 26.02 31.15 -12.95
CA VAL A 95 25.84 31.37 -11.51
C VAL A 95 25.49 32.83 -11.26
N SER A 96 24.21 33.13 -11.07
CA SER A 96 23.74 34.48 -10.71
C SER A 96 23.39 34.62 -9.24
N GLY A 97 23.19 33.51 -8.53
CA GLY A 97 22.94 33.51 -7.10
C GLY A 97 24.20 33.76 -6.27
N ASN A 98 24.07 34.52 -5.18
CA ASN A 98 25.16 34.64 -4.21
C ASN A 98 25.39 33.31 -3.48
N TYR A 99 26.63 32.96 -3.20
CA TYR A 99 27.03 31.71 -2.53
C TYR A 99 26.60 30.43 -3.27
N SER A 100 26.56 30.49 -4.60
CA SER A 100 26.00 29.43 -5.43
C SER A 100 27.06 28.69 -6.25
N PHE A 101 26.72 27.48 -6.70
CA PHE A 101 27.63 26.59 -7.43
C PHE A 101 26.97 25.98 -8.66
N ALA A 102 27.65 25.98 -9.81
CA ALA A 102 27.18 25.32 -11.03
C ALA A 102 28.28 24.51 -11.76
N ALA A 103 27.98 23.25 -12.09
CA ALA A 103 28.88 22.33 -12.81
C ALA A 103 28.12 21.14 -13.43
N PRO A 104 28.70 20.32 -14.32
CA PRO A 104 29.84 20.62 -15.16
C PRO A 104 29.43 21.21 -16.52
N PHE A 105 28.19 21.01 -16.99
CA PHE A 105 27.78 21.37 -18.35
C PHE A 105 26.40 22.02 -18.38
N GLY A 106 26.34 23.30 -18.76
CA GLY A 106 25.08 24.02 -18.95
C GLY A 106 24.24 24.20 -17.69
N ALA A 107 24.80 23.96 -16.50
CA ALA A 107 24.08 24.06 -15.23
C ALA A 107 23.84 25.52 -14.83
N LYS A 108 22.72 25.79 -14.15
CA LYS A 108 22.26 27.13 -13.77
C LYS A 108 21.93 27.21 -12.28
N ALA A 109 22.70 27.99 -11.53
CA ALA A 109 22.44 28.29 -10.13
C ALA A 109 22.01 29.76 -9.98
N GLN A 110 20.70 29.99 -10.05
CA GLN A 110 20.16 31.32 -10.36
C GLN A 110 19.91 32.21 -9.15
N ASN A 111 19.71 31.59 -7.98
CA ASN A 111 19.25 32.27 -6.75
C ASN A 111 20.18 32.01 -5.57
N THR A 112 19.99 32.71 -4.44
CA THR A 112 20.92 32.68 -3.30
C THR A 112 21.10 31.27 -2.75
N SER A 113 22.34 30.87 -2.52
CA SER A 113 22.73 29.56 -1.98
C SER A 113 22.14 28.39 -2.78
N SER A 114 22.07 28.53 -4.10
CA SER A 114 21.60 27.47 -5.00
C SER A 114 22.76 26.64 -5.54
N VAL A 115 22.49 25.35 -5.77
CA VAL A 115 23.49 24.38 -6.23
C VAL A 115 22.92 23.64 -7.44
N ALA A 116 23.60 23.74 -8.58
CA ALA A 116 23.24 23.05 -9.81
C ALA A 116 24.38 22.13 -10.28
N ILE A 117 24.17 20.82 -10.27
CA ILE A 117 25.21 19.84 -10.62
C ILE A 117 24.67 18.84 -11.63
N GLY A 118 25.05 18.95 -12.90
CA GLY A 118 24.74 17.99 -13.97
C GLY A 118 24.39 18.67 -15.29
N HIS A 119 24.09 17.86 -16.30
CA HIS A 119 23.79 18.32 -17.66
C HIS A 119 22.49 19.13 -17.68
N TYR A 120 22.58 20.45 -17.86
CA TYR A 120 21.44 21.37 -17.83
C TYR A 120 20.59 21.33 -16.54
N ALA A 121 21.22 21.07 -15.39
CA ALA A 121 20.55 21.22 -14.09
C ALA A 121 20.20 22.70 -13.81
N ASP A 122 18.99 22.98 -13.33
CA ASP A 122 18.48 24.34 -13.09
C ASP A 122 17.98 24.52 -11.65
N ALA A 123 18.81 25.12 -10.79
CA ALA A 123 18.49 25.51 -9.43
C ALA A 123 17.98 26.97 -9.40
N ASN A 124 16.66 27.13 -9.53
CA ASN A 124 15.95 28.39 -9.74
C ASN A 124 15.09 28.82 -8.52
N ALA A 125 15.61 28.60 -7.31
CA ALA A 125 15.04 29.17 -6.09
C ALA A 125 16.10 29.37 -5.00
N ASN A 126 15.80 30.17 -3.97
CA ASN A 126 16.72 30.33 -2.85
C ASN A 126 16.91 28.99 -2.11
N TYR A 127 18.14 28.67 -1.75
CA TYR A 127 18.52 27.43 -1.07
C TYR A 127 18.11 26.16 -1.83
N SER A 128 17.98 26.24 -3.15
CA SER A 128 17.60 25.10 -3.99
C SER A 128 18.80 24.26 -4.40
N VAL A 129 18.57 22.96 -4.58
CA VAL A 129 19.59 22.01 -5.05
C VAL A 129 19.02 21.22 -6.24
N ALA A 130 19.64 21.33 -7.41
CA ALA A 130 19.32 20.55 -8.60
C ALA A 130 20.53 19.71 -9.02
N ILE A 131 20.39 18.39 -8.94
CA ILE A 131 21.46 17.45 -9.26
C ILE A 131 20.98 16.45 -10.31
N GLY A 132 21.80 16.21 -11.33
CA GLY A 132 21.54 15.30 -12.45
C GLY A 132 21.20 16.03 -13.75
N GLU A 133 20.54 15.33 -14.68
CA GLU A 133 20.34 15.83 -16.03
C GLU A 133 18.92 16.38 -16.24
N LEU A 134 18.82 17.56 -16.85
CA LEU A 134 17.55 18.24 -17.14
C LEU A 134 16.64 18.37 -15.91
N THR A 135 17.25 18.51 -14.73
CA THR A 135 16.53 18.66 -13.48
C THR A 135 16.24 20.12 -13.18
N LYS A 136 15.15 20.40 -12.48
CA LYS A 136 14.74 21.77 -12.18
C LYS A 136 14.18 21.92 -10.76
N THR A 137 14.66 22.91 -10.02
CA THR A 137 14.11 23.27 -8.72
C THR A 137 13.66 24.73 -8.70
N THR A 138 12.36 24.95 -8.62
CA THR A 138 11.73 26.27 -8.44
C THR A 138 11.14 26.45 -7.04
N GLY A 139 11.09 25.39 -6.24
CA GLY A 139 10.71 25.43 -4.83
C GLY A 139 11.81 25.99 -3.92
N LEU A 140 11.44 26.93 -3.04
CA LEU A 140 12.31 27.40 -1.95
C LEU A 140 12.80 26.22 -1.10
N ARG A 141 14.10 26.16 -0.76
CA ARG A 141 14.67 25.10 0.12
C ARG A 141 14.31 23.69 -0.33
N SER A 142 14.32 23.45 -1.64
CA SER A 142 13.93 22.17 -2.22
C SER A 142 15.10 21.48 -2.91
N LEU A 143 14.97 20.18 -3.12
CA LEU A 143 16.01 19.34 -3.71
C LEU A 143 15.43 18.47 -4.82
N VAL A 144 16.10 18.43 -5.97
CA VAL A 144 15.92 17.40 -6.98
C VAL A 144 17.22 16.66 -7.25
N PHE A 145 17.16 15.34 -7.35
CA PHE A 145 18.27 14.48 -7.74
C PHE A 145 17.78 13.46 -8.78
N GLY A 146 18.31 13.48 -10.01
CA GLY A 146 18.03 12.46 -11.03
C GLY A 146 17.94 12.98 -12.47
N TYR A 147 16.92 12.55 -13.23
CA TYR A 147 16.78 12.86 -14.66
C TYR A 147 15.38 13.38 -14.99
N GLN A 148 15.29 14.53 -15.67
CA GLN A 148 14.02 15.15 -16.09
C GLN A 148 12.97 15.32 -14.97
N SER A 149 13.45 15.51 -13.74
CA SER A 149 12.62 15.68 -12.55
C SER A 149 12.54 17.15 -12.13
N GLU A 150 11.43 17.54 -11.52
CA GLU A 150 11.19 18.92 -11.10
C GLU A 150 10.59 19.02 -9.69
N THR A 151 11.04 20.01 -8.91
CA THR A 151 10.40 20.40 -7.65
C THR A 151 9.90 21.84 -7.70
N VAL A 152 8.58 22.03 -7.58
CA VAL A 152 7.91 23.34 -7.68
C VAL A 152 7.54 23.90 -6.31
N GLY A 153 6.91 23.11 -5.45
CA GLY A 153 6.56 23.53 -4.10
C GLY A 153 7.79 23.69 -3.21
N GLY A 154 7.75 24.62 -2.26
CA GLY A 154 8.85 24.83 -1.31
C GLY A 154 8.95 23.70 -0.26
N TYR A 155 10.15 23.50 0.30
CA TYR A 155 10.47 22.43 1.25
C TYR A 155 10.23 21.01 0.70
N SER A 156 10.37 20.84 -0.61
CA SER A 156 10.04 19.59 -1.28
C SER A 156 11.29 18.85 -1.78
N MET A 157 11.14 17.54 -2.01
CA MET A 157 12.23 16.68 -2.43
C MET A 157 11.77 15.69 -3.52
N ALA A 158 12.52 15.61 -4.61
CA ALA A 158 12.30 14.61 -5.67
C ALA A 158 13.59 13.84 -5.96
N ILE A 159 13.57 12.51 -5.82
CA ILE A 159 14.73 11.64 -6.08
C ILE A 159 14.35 10.55 -7.07
N GLY A 160 14.91 10.65 -8.28
CA GLY A 160 14.72 9.70 -9.37
C GLY A 160 14.40 10.37 -10.70
N THR A 161 13.71 9.64 -11.59
CA THR A 161 13.55 10.05 -12.99
C THR A 161 12.11 10.38 -13.33
N HIS A 162 11.87 11.45 -14.08
CA HIS A 162 10.52 11.88 -14.48
C HIS A 162 9.58 12.08 -13.27
N LEU A 163 10.04 12.82 -12.26
CA LEU A 163 9.27 13.12 -11.07
C LEU A 163 8.82 14.57 -11.06
N LYS A 164 7.70 14.86 -10.40
CA LYS A 164 7.26 16.24 -10.15
C LYS A 164 6.70 16.40 -8.75
N THR A 165 7.17 17.42 -8.04
CA THR A 165 6.43 17.93 -6.88
C THR A 165 5.76 19.26 -7.21
N THR A 166 4.48 19.40 -6.86
CA THR A 166 3.72 20.63 -7.17
C THR A 166 3.46 21.45 -5.92
N ASN A 167 3.09 20.82 -4.81
CA ASN A 167 2.77 21.50 -3.56
C ASN A 167 3.92 21.49 -2.56
N GLY A 168 3.82 22.30 -1.51
CA GLY A 168 4.86 22.46 -0.49
C GLY A 168 4.97 21.28 0.47
N SER A 169 6.18 21.06 1.00
CA SER A 169 6.50 19.97 1.92
C SER A 169 6.15 18.59 1.35
N THR A 170 6.49 18.36 0.09
CA THR A 170 6.17 17.11 -0.62
C THR A 170 7.42 16.33 -0.97
N TYR A 171 7.32 15.01 -0.84
CA TYR A 171 8.43 14.10 -1.05
C TYR A 171 8.03 13.07 -2.10
N ILE A 172 8.91 12.80 -3.05
CA ILE A 172 8.67 11.82 -4.11
C ILE A 172 9.94 11.03 -4.43
N LEU A 173 9.81 9.70 -4.48
CA LEU A 173 10.89 8.79 -4.81
C LEU A 173 10.46 7.81 -5.91
N GLY A 174 11.34 7.58 -6.88
CA GLY A 174 11.19 6.50 -7.85
C GLY A 174 11.29 6.94 -9.31
N LYS A 175 10.37 6.49 -10.16
CA LYS A 175 10.46 6.67 -11.61
C LYS A 175 9.09 6.88 -12.25
N GLY A 176 8.87 8.02 -12.90
CA GLY A 176 7.77 8.19 -13.86
C GLY A 176 8.02 7.43 -15.17
N VAL A 177 7.01 7.36 -16.04
CA VAL A 177 7.11 6.64 -17.32
C VAL A 177 8.03 7.41 -18.28
N ASP A 178 7.76 8.70 -18.48
CA ASP A 178 8.50 9.60 -19.37
C ASP A 178 8.28 11.08 -18.98
N GLY A 179 8.82 12.01 -19.75
CA GLY A 179 8.72 13.46 -19.49
C GLY A 179 7.30 14.03 -19.50
N SER A 180 6.35 13.39 -20.20
CA SER A 180 4.93 13.75 -20.24
C SER A 180 4.14 13.04 -19.14
N ASN A 181 4.55 11.84 -18.77
CA ASN A 181 3.90 10.95 -17.80
C ASN A 181 4.75 10.83 -16.54
N LYS A 182 4.93 11.96 -15.86
CA LYS A 182 5.71 12.04 -14.62
C LYS A 182 4.91 11.45 -13.46
N LEU A 183 5.61 10.79 -12.53
CA LEU A 183 5.03 10.52 -11.22
C LEU A 183 4.95 11.86 -10.48
N GLU A 184 3.75 12.26 -10.07
CA GLU A 184 3.52 13.56 -9.44
C GLU A 184 3.07 13.40 -7.99
N ASN A 185 3.69 14.20 -7.10
CA ASN A 185 3.16 14.46 -5.77
C ASN A 185 2.63 15.90 -5.69
N ASN A 186 1.31 16.03 -5.68
CA ASN A 186 0.58 17.30 -5.60
C ASN A 186 -0.19 17.46 -4.28
N ILE A 187 0.10 16.67 -3.24
CA ILE A 187 -0.60 16.76 -1.94
C ILE A 187 0.38 17.29 -0.90
N SER A 188 0.13 18.46 -0.31
CA SER A 188 1.02 19.06 0.71
C SER A 188 1.25 18.12 1.90
N ASN A 189 2.47 18.16 2.46
CA ASN A 189 2.86 17.35 3.63
C ASN A 189 2.66 15.84 3.40
N SER A 190 3.09 15.34 2.24
CA SER A 190 2.91 13.94 1.86
C SER A 190 4.14 13.33 1.22
N LEU A 191 4.17 12.01 1.15
CA LEU A 191 5.18 11.20 0.47
C LEU A 191 4.51 10.32 -0.59
N VAL A 192 5.13 10.26 -1.77
CA VAL A 192 4.77 9.33 -2.85
C VAL A 192 5.98 8.49 -3.22
N VAL A 193 5.77 7.18 -3.39
CA VAL A 193 6.75 6.28 -3.99
C VAL A 193 6.09 5.48 -5.11
N GLY A 194 6.77 5.39 -6.25
CA GLY A 194 6.27 4.66 -7.42
C GLY A 194 7.35 4.46 -8.47
N PHE A 195 7.25 3.38 -9.25
CA PHE A 195 8.24 3.03 -10.26
C PHE A 195 7.56 2.71 -11.58
N TYR A 196 8.06 3.34 -12.64
CA TYR A 196 7.56 3.22 -14.01
C TYR A 196 6.04 3.43 -14.13
N SER A 197 5.52 4.44 -13.42
CA SER A 197 4.11 4.81 -13.43
C SER A 197 3.96 6.31 -13.17
N ASP A 198 2.87 6.90 -13.64
CA ASP A 198 2.39 8.23 -13.28
C ASP A 198 1.49 8.20 -12.02
N THR A 199 1.18 7.00 -11.50
CA THR A 199 0.37 6.79 -10.30
C THR A 199 1.20 6.30 -9.12
N ALA A 200 0.83 6.72 -7.91
CA ALA A 200 1.51 6.33 -6.69
C ALA A 200 1.28 4.85 -6.36
N THR A 201 2.36 4.10 -6.11
CA THR A 201 2.27 2.75 -5.54
C THR A 201 2.10 2.82 -4.02
N LEU A 202 2.91 3.64 -3.35
CA LEU A 202 2.80 3.94 -1.92
C LEU A 202 2.56 5.43 -1.74
N PHE A 203 1.57 5.75 -0.92
CA PHE A 203 1.25 7.12 -0.53
C PHE A 203 1.20 7.22 0.99
N VAL A 204 1.82 8.27 1.54
CA VAL A 204 1.66 8.66 2.95
C VAL A 204 1.12 10.08 2.96
N GLY A 205 -0.13 10.23 3.39
CA GLY A 205 -0.84 11.50 3.44
C GLY A 205 -0.57 12.33 4.69
N PRO A 206 -1.01 13.60 4.69
CA PRO A 206 -0.88 14.49 5.83
C PRO A 206 -1.64 13.97 7.06
N SER A 207 -1.17 14.34 8.25
CA SER A 207 -1.95 14.24 9.48
C SER A 207 -2.77 15.53 9.72
N THR A 208 -3.74 15.47 10.63
CA THR A 208 -4.63 16.60 10.95
C THR A 208 -4.10 17.51 12.07
N GLY A 209 -2.97 17.17 12.70
CA GLY A 209 -2.41 17.97 13.80
C GLY A 209 -1.43 17.22 14.71
N VAL A 210 -1.16 17.82 15.85
CA VAL A 210 -0.24 17.28 16.87
C VAL A 210 -0.81 15.98 17.45
N GLY A 211 0.02 14.93 17.46
CA GLY A 211 -0.38 13.62 17.99
C GLY A 211 -1.31 12.81 17.09
N THR A 212 -1.54 13.24 15.84
CA THR A 212 -2.30 12.46 14.86
C THR A 212 -1.40 11.87 13.80
N PHE A 213 -1.84 10.77 13.20
CA PHE A 213 -1.12 10.06 12.15
C PHE A 213 -1.67 10.41 10.77
N GLY A 214 -0.77 10.45 9.78
CA GLY A 214 -1.16 10.41 8.38
C GLY A 214 -1.75 9.04 8.01
N LYS A 215 -2.46 8.99 6.89
CA LYS A 215 -2.96 7.73 6.33
C LYS A 215 -1.97 7.18 5.31
N VAL A 216 -1.86 5.86 5.24
CA VAL A 216 -1.02 5.14 4.29
C VAL A 216 -1.91 4.43 3.27
N GLY A 217 -1.65 4.68 1.98
CA GLY A 217 -2.31 4.03 0.86
C GLY A 217 -1.33 3.19 0.04
N ILE A 218 -1.75 1.99 -0.37
CA ILE A 218 -1.10 1.19 -1.41
C ILE A 218 -2.03 1.11 -2.61
N ALA A 219 -1.54 1.50 -3.79
CA ALA A 219 -2.32 1.66 -5.02
C ALA A 219 -3.51 2.65 -4.89
N THR A 220 -3.40 3.61 -3.98
CA THR A 220 -4.34 4.73 -3.80
C THR A 220 -3.63 5.93 -3.18
N SER A 221 -3.93 7.13 -3.67
CA SER A 221 -3.48 8.40 -3.07
C SER A 221 -4.55 9.05 -2.17
N SER A 222 -5.70 8.38 -1.99
CA SER A 222 -6.83 8.87 -1.20
C SER A 222 -7.32 7.80 -0.21
N PRO A 223 -6.46 7.33 0.71
CA PRO A 223 -6.81 6.28 1.64
C PRO A 223 -8.02 6.66 2.53
N ILE A 224 -9.01 5.78 2.63
CA ILE A 224 -10.22 6.01 3.44
C ILE A 224 -10.05 5.59 4.89
N ARG A 225 -8.99 4.84 5.21
CA ARG A 225 -8.61 4.39 6.56
C ARG A 225 -7.12 4.65 6.79
N THR A 226 -6.64 4.40 8.02
CA THR A 226 -5.23 4.61 8.39
C THR A 226 -4.28 3.81 7.51
N PHE A 227 -4.67 2.59 7.14
CA PHE A 227 -4.02 1.78 6.14
C PHE A 227 -5.08 1.30 5.14
N ASP A 228 -4.83 1.53 3.85
CA ASP A 228 -5.76 1.23 2.77
C ASP A 228 -4.99 0.61 1.61
N VAL A 229 -5.35 -0.63 1.24
CA VAL A 229 -4.72 -1.37 0.14
C VAL A 229 -5.78 -1.58 -0.93
N ASN A 230 -5.63 -0.88 -2.05
CA ASN A 230 -6.52 -1.00 -3.20
C ASN A 230 -6.02 -2.12 -4.13
N GLY A 231 -6.29 -3.37 -3.76
CA GLY A 231 -5.91 -4.54 -4.53
C GLY A 231 -5.83 -5.82 -3.71
N MET A 232 -5.42 -6.92 -4.35
CA MET A 232 -5.23 -8.20 -3.68
C MET A 232 -4.05 -8.14 -2.70
N SER A 233 -4.24 -8.71 -1.51
CA SER A 233 -3.21 -8.80 -0.47
C SER A 233 -2.91 -10.26 -0.16
N HIS A 234 -1.64 -10.62 -0.08
CA HIS A 234 -1.18 -11.95 0.31
C HIS A 234 -0.36 -11.85 1.59
N PHE A 235 -0.73 -12.64 2.60
CA PHE A 235 -0.02 -12.78 3.86
C PHE A 235 0.53 -14.20 3.94
N SER A 236 1.86 -14.34 4.01
CA SER A 236 2.53 -15.65 3.99
C SER A 236 2.46 -16.42 5.31
N ASP A 237 2.04 -15.75 6.39
CA ASP A 237 1.99 -16.26 7.75
C ASP A 237 0.75 -15.68 8.46
N THR A 238 0.76 -15.56 9.78
CA THR A 238 -0.41 -15.14 10.55
C THR A 238 -0.82 -13.68 10.30
N MET A 239 -2.12 -13.46 10.08
CA MET A 239 -2.79 -12.17 10.15
C MET A 239 -3.60 -12.09 11.44
N SER A 240 -3.24 -11.15 12.33
CA SER A 240 -3.95 -10.92 13.59
C SER A 240 -4.66 -9.57 13.60
N ILE A 241 -5.96 -9.55 13.86
CA ILE A 241 -6.80 -8.35 13.89
C ILE A 241 -7.36 -8.17 15.30
N GLY A 242 -6.91 -7.11 15.99
CA GLY A 242 -7.38 -6.76 17.34
C GLY A 242 -6.88 -7.69 18.45
N THR A 243 -5.99 -8.65 18.16
CA THR A 243 -5.44 -9.61 19.12
C THR A 243 -3.97 -9.89 18.82
N THR A 244 -3.20 -10.27 19.84
CA THR A 244 -1.87 -10.88 19.71
C THR A 244 -1.88 -12.38 19.95
N LYS A 245 -3.00 -12.92 20.45
CA LYS A 245 -3.19 -14.36 20.69
C LYS A 245 -3.79 -14.96 19.43
N THR A 246 -3.00 -15.76 18.71
CA THR A 246 -3.42 -16.42 17.47
C THR A 246 -3.92 -17.86 17.69
N ASN A 247 -3.53 -18.50 18.80
CA ASN A 247 -3.87 -19.88 19.13
C ASN A 247 -3.59 -20.89 17.99
N GLY A 248 -2.56 -20.61 17.17
CA GLY A 248 -2.19 -21.45 16.02
C GLY A 248 -2.96 -21.15 14.73
N SER A 249 -3.93 -20.24 14.72
CA SER A 249 -4.65 -19.84 13.52
C SER A 249 -3.83 -18.89 12.64
N LEU A 250 -3.88 -19.11 11.31
CA LEU A 250 -3.33 -18.16 10.33
C LEU A 250 -4.12 -16.85 10.28
N LEU A 251 -5.42 -16.86 10.57
CA LEU A 251 -6.24 -15.66 10.73
C LEU A 251 -6.86 -15.64 12.12
N ALA A 252 -6.50 -14.65 12.95
CA ALA A 252 -7.03 -14.50 14.30
C ALA A 252 -7.69 -13.13 14.48
N VAL A 253 -8.98 -13.10 14.81
CA VAL A 253 -9.77 -11.86 14.90
C VAL A 253 -10.43 -11.75 16.27
N ALA A 254 -10.08 -10.73 17.04
CA ALA A 254 -10.82 -10.34 18.26
C ALA A 254 -11.93 -9.36 17.88
N GLY A 255 -13.01 -9.91 17.33
CA GLY A 255 -14.14 -9.13 16.83
C GLY A 255 -15.04 -9.96 15.92
N LYS A 256 -15.89 -9.27 15.16
CA LYS A 256 -16.75 -9.91 14.17
C LYS A 256 -16.07 -9.92 12.80
N ILE A 257 -16.30 -10.99 12.05
CA ILE A 257 -16.00 -11.07 10.62
C ILE A 257 -17.33 -10.94 9.89
N SER A 258 -17.40 -10.04 8.91
CA SER A 258 -18.51 -9.94 7.97
C SER A 258 -18.00 -10.38 6.61
N ALA A 259 -18.66 -11.34 5.99
CA ALA A 259 -18.33 -11.87 4.68
C ALA A 259 -19.63 -12.10 3.90
N GLU A 260 -19.58 -11.92 2.59
CA GLU A 260 -20.71 -12.28 1.71
C GLU A 260 -20.80 -13.81 1.55
N GLU A 261 -19.66 -14.48 1.52
CA GLU A 261 -19.55 -15.94 1.40
C GLU A 261 -18.35 -16.44 2.21
N VAL A 262 -18.49 -17.64 2.79
CA VAL A 262 -17.42 -18.37 3.47
C VAL A 262 -17.42 -19.80 2.95
N GLU A 263 -16.46 -20.11 2.08
CA GLU A 263 -16.22 -21.48 1.65
C GLU A 263 -15.24 -22.14 2.62
N VAL A 264 -15.67 -23.22 3.28
CA VAL A 264 -14.81 -24.02 4.17
C VAL A 264 -14.44 -25.30 3.45
N SER A 265 -13.21 -25.38 2.94
CA SER A 265 -12.68 -26.61 2.35
C SER A 265 -12.43 -27.65 3.44
N PHE A 266 -13.46 -28.41 3.78
CA PHE A 266 -13.40 -29.45 4.80
C PHE A 266 -12.71 -30.70 4.25
N SER A 267 -11.71 -31.21 4.97
CA SER A 267 -10.88 -32.35 4.55
C SER A 267 -11.25 -33.68 5.22
N SER A 268 -12.23 -33.68 6.13
CA SER A 268 -12.67 -34.90 6.82
C SER A 268 -13.99 -35.44 6.27
N THR A 269 -14.35 -36.65 6.68
CA THR A 269 -15.46 -37.42 6.12
C THR A 269 -16.79 -36.70 6.35
N TRP A 270 -17.44 -36.28 5.27
CA TRP A 270 -18.82 -35.82 5.29
C TRP A 270 -19.73 -36.98 5.71
N PRO A 271 -20.72 -36.77 6.60
CA PRO A 271 -21.56 -37.86 7.06
C PRO A 271 -22.48 -38.30 5.92
N ASP A 272 -22.11 -39.42 5.31
CA ASP A 272 -22.87 -40.14 4.28
C ASP A 272 -22.86 -41.64 4.65
N PHE A 273 -23.31 -41.92 5.87
CA PHE A 273 -23.29 -43.29 6.41
C PHE A 273 -24.47 -43.64 7.30
N VAL A 274 -25.27 -42.68 7.76
CA VAL A 274 -26.39 -42.94 8.67
C VAL A 274 -27.45 -43.82 8.00
N PHE A 275 -27.59 -43.72 6.68
CA PHE A 275 -28.53 -44.54 5.90
C PHE A 275 -27.97 -45.90 5.47
N ASN A 276 -26.72 -46.23 5.81
CA ASN A 276 -26.16 -47.55 5.49
C ASN A 276 -26.82 -48.63 6.35
N THR A 277 -26.95 -49.84 5.78
CA THR A 277 -27.58 -50.99 6.46
C THR A 277 -26.90 -51.39 7.76
N ASP A 278 -25.60 -51.13 7.87
CA ASP A 278 -24.78 -51.52 9.01
C ASP A 278 -24.72 -50.42 10.08
N TYR A 279 -25.39 -49.28 9.84
CA TYR A 279 -25.43 -48.18 10.79
C TYR A 279 -26.23 -48.56 12.04
N LYS A 280 -25.57 -48.50 13.19
CA LYS A 280 -26.19 -48.80 14.48
C LYS A 280 -26.84 -47.54 15.05
N LEU A 281 -28.08 -47.30 14.65
CA LEU A 281 -28.89 -46.24 15.24
C LEU A 281 -29.17 -46.56 16.73
N ASN A 282 -28.85 -45.62 17.62
CA ASN A 282 -29.19 -45.73 19.04
C ASN A 282 -30.72 -45.82 19.20
N THR A 283 -31.23 -46.47 20.23
CA THR A 283 -32.66 -46.41 20.53
C THR A 283 -33.01 -45.07 21.19
N LEU A 284 -34.26 -44.61 21.09
CA LEU A 284 -34.70 -43.38 21.77
C LEU A 284 -34.48 -43.44 23.28
N ALA A 285 -34.63 -44.63 23.90
CA ALA A 285 -34.33 -44.82 25.32
C ALA A 285 -32.84 -44.62 25.64
N GLN A 286 -31.92 -45.09 24.78
CA GLN A 286 -30.48 -44.85 24.94
C GLN A 286 -30.13 -43.38 24.75
N VAL A 287 -30.77 -42.70 23.80
CA VAL A 287 -30.59 -41.26 23.59
C VAL A 287 -31.11 -40.48 24.80
N GLU A 288 -32.27 -40.83 25.33
CA GLU A 288 -32.84 -40.23 26.54
C GLU A 288 -31.92 -40.43 27.76
N GLU A 289 -31.41 -41.63 27.98
CA GLU A 289 -30.45 -41.91 29.07
C GLU A 289 -29.19 -41.04 28.93
N TYR A 290 -28.68 -40.88 27.70
CA TYR A 290 -27.53 -40.03 27.43
C TYR A 290 -27.83 -38.55 27.73
N ILE A 291 -28.97 -38.04 27.29
CA ILE A 291 -29.39 -36.65 27.56
C ILE A 291 -29.55 -36.43 29.06
N ASN A 292 -30.16 -37.36 29.79
CA ASN A 292 -30.33 -37.27 31.23
C ASN A 292 -28.98 -37.26 31.97
N LYS A 293 -27.97 -37.94 31.43
CA LYS A 293 -26.64 -38.01 32.03
C LYS A 293 -25.73 -36.82 31.69
N TYR A 294 -25.77 -36.33 30.45
CA TYR A 294 -24.80 -35.35 29.94
C TYR A 294 -25.42 -34.01 29.50
N SER A 295 -26.75 -33.92 29.44
CA SER A 295 -27.50 -32.70 29.07
C SER A 295 -27.22 -32.17 27.65
N HIS A 296 -26.71 -33.01 26.75
CA HIS A 296 -26.57 -32.72 25.33
C HIS A 296 -26.72 -34.02 24.52
N LEU A 297 -26.87 -33.90 23.19
CA LEU A 297 -26.97 -35.06 22.30
C LEU A 297 -25.62 -35.78 22.17
N PRO A 298 -25.62 -37.10 21.91
CA PRO A 298 -24.39 -37.84 21.58
C PRO A 298 -23.63 -37.18 20.43
N ASN A 299 -22.30 -37.13 20.50
CA ASN A 299 -21.37 -36.52 19.53
C ASN A 299 -21.49 -34.99 19.34
N VAL A 300 -22.48 -34.32 19.93
CA VAL A 300 -22.54 -32.85 19.95
C VAL A 300 -21.68 -32.35 21.12
N PRO A 301 -20.74 -31.41 20.90
CA PRO A 301 -19.89 -30.90 21.98
C PRO A 301 -20.72 -30.18 23.05
N SER A 302 -20.27 -30.30 24.29
CA SER A 302 -20.89 -29.61 25.43
C SER A 302 -20.64 -28.10 25.40
N ALA A 303 -21.51 -27.33 26.06
CA ALA A 303 -21.34 -25.87 26.18
C ALA A 303 -20.00 -25.48 26.83
N GLU A 304 -19.50 -26.27 27.78
CA GLU A 304 -18.22 -26.02 28.45
C GLU A 304 -17.02 -26.23 27.50
N GLU A 305 -17.08 -27.25 26.64
CA GLU A 305 -16.04 -27.51 25.64
C GLU A 305 -15.98 -26.40 24.60
N VAL A 306 -17.14 -25.97 24.10
CA VAL A 306 -17.26 -24.87 23.15
C VAL A 306 -16.74 -23.57 23.75
N ALA A 307 -17.05 -23.29 25.03
CA ALA A 307 -16.55 -22.10 25.72
C ALA A 307 -15.02 -22.09 25.88
N LYS A 308 -14.39 -23.27 26.02
CA LYS A 308 -12.93 -23.39 26.21
C LYS A 308 -12.14 -23.41 24.90
N LYS A 309 -12.64 -24.11 23.88
CA LYS A 309 -11.88 -24.42 22.65
C LYS A 309 -12.40 -23.70 21.40
N GLY A 310 -13.59 -23.11 21.46
CA GLY A 310 -14.32 -22.67 20.26
C GLY A 310 -14.95 -23.84 19.52
N ILE A 311 -15.45 -23.58 18.31
CA ILE A 311 -16.09 -24.58 17.46
C ILE A 311 -15.55 -24.52 16.04
N ASN A 312 -15.31 -25.68 15.44
CA ASN A 312 -15.05 -25.79 14.01
C ASN A 312 -16.39 -25.85 13.28
N ILE A 313 -16.67 -24.85 12.43
CA ILE A 313 -17.96 -24.71 11.74
C ILE A 313 -18.25 -25.93 10.87
N ALA A 314 -17.28 -26.41 10.09
CA ALA A 314 -17.50 -27.55 9.20
C ALA A 314 -17.71 -28.87 9.94
N GLU A 315 -17.02 -29.06 11.07
CA GLU A 315 -17.26 -30.23 11.95
C GLU A 315 -18.67 -30.17 12.57
N MET A 316 -19.11 -28.98 12.99
CA MET A 316 -20.45 -28.81 13.54
C MET A 316 -21.53 -29.04 12.49
N ASP A 317 -21.36 -28.51 11.28
CA ASP A 317 -22.32 -28.72 10.18
C ASP A 317 -22.43 -30.20 9.80
N ALA A 318 -21.30 -30.93 9.81
CA ALA A 318 -21.31 -32.39 9.67
C ALA A 318 -22.08 -33.08 10.81
N ILE A 319 -21.79 -32.77 12.08
CA ILE A 319 -22.51 -33.35 13.22
C ILE A 319 -24.02 -33.07 13.12
N LEU A 320 -24.40 -31.84 12.77
CA LEU A 320 -25.79 -31.44 12.61
C LEU A 320 -26.47 -32.24 11.49
N LEU A 321 -25.82 -32.43 10.35
CA LEU A 321 -26.33 -33.27 9.27
C LEU A 321 -26.56 -34.70 9.74
N GLN A 322 -25.58 -35.31 10.42
CA GLN A 322 -25.73 -36.65 11.00
C GLN A 322 -26.98 -36.72 11.92
N LYS A 323 -27.21 -35.70 12.75
CA LYS A 323 -28.37 -35.67 13.66
C LYS A 323 -29.69 -35.49 12.93
N ILE A 324 -29.70 -34.76 11.82
CA ILE A 324 -30.88 -34.65 10.95
C ILE A 324 -31.18 -36.01 10.31
N GLU A 325 -30.17 -36.75 9.86
CA GLU A 325 -30.36 -38.09 9.29
C GLU A 325 -30.86 -39.11 10.33
N GLU A 326 -30.28 -39.11 11.54
CA GLU A 326 -30.74 -39.95 12.65
C GLU A 326 -32.20 -39.64 13.03
N LEU A 327 -32.54 -38.34 13.13
CA LEU A 327 -33.90 -37.90 13.40
C LEU A 327 -34.87 -38.38 12.31
N THR A 328 -34.46 -38.31 11.04
CA THR A 328 -35.25 -38.79 9.90
C THR A 328 -35.56 -40.28 10.02
N LEU A 329 -34.58 -41.10 10.44
CA LEU A 329 -34.81 -42.53 10.69
C LEU A 329 -35.80 -42.77 11.83
N TYR A 330 -35.70 -42.03 12.94
CA TYR A 330 -36.67 -42.13 14.02
C TYR A 330 -38.08 -41.74 13.58
N THR A 331 -38.23 -40.67 12.80
CA THR A 331 -39.54 -40.24 12.27
C THR A 331 -40.14 -41.28 11.34
N ILE A 332 -39.35 -41.92 10.47
CA ILE A 332 -39.82 -43.01 9.62
C ILE A 332 -40.28 -44.20 10.48
N ALA A 333 -39.52 -44.57 11.51
CA ALA A 333 -39.90 -45.66 12.42
C ALA A 333 -41.19 -45.33 13.19
N GLN A 334 -41.33 -44.09 13.66
CA GLN A 334 -42.51 -43.62 14.36
C GLN A 334 -43.75 -43.60 13.45
N GLN A 335 -43.62 -43.17 12.20
CA GLN A 335 -44.73 -43.19 11.24
C GLN A 335 -45.23 -44.61 10.99
N LYS A 336 -44.32 -45.58 10.83
CA LYS A 336 -44.70 -47.00 10.69
C LYS A 336 -45.50 -47.50 11.89
N GLN A 337 -45.06 -47.15 13.10
CA GLN A 337 -45.80 -47.52 14.32
C GLN A 337 -47.18 -46.87 14.39
N LEU A 338 -47.32 -45.62 13.94
CA LEU A 338 -48.63 -44.95 13.87
C LEU A 338 -49.55 -45.63 12.84
N ASP A 339 -49.04 -45.96 11.66
CA ASP A 339 -49.81 -46.66 10.62
C ASP A 339 -50.30 -48.02 11.13
N GLU A 340 -49.43 -48.79 11.78
CA GLU A 340 -49.79 -50.06 12.44
C GLU A 340 -50.85 -49.87 13.53
N GLN A 341 -50.74 -48.80 14.34
CA GLN A 341 -51.75 -48.47 15.35
C GLN A 341 -53.09 -48.05 14.73
N TYR A 342 -53.08 -47.31 13.62
CA TYR A 342 -54.30 -46.93 12.90
C TYR A 342 -55.00 -48.14 12.29
N GLU A 343 -54.27 -49.05 11.66
CA GLU A 343 -54.82 -50.31 11.15
C GLU A 343 -55.39 -51.18 12.27
N ALA A 344 -54.68 -51.28 13.40
CA ALA A 344 -55.17 -52.00 14.58
C ALA A 344 -56.45 -51.36 15.15
N ALA A 345 -56.52 -50.04 15.24
CA ALA A 345 -57.68 -49.30 15.71
C ALA A 345 -58.88 -49.46 14.76
N GLU A 346 -58.67 -49.41 13.44
CA GLU A 346 -59.74 -49.65 12.45
C GLU A 346 -60.30 -51.07 12.56
N ASN A 347 -59.43 -52.07 12.77
CA ASN A 347 -59.83 -53.45 12.97
C ASN A 347 -60.61 -53.64 14.28
N GLN A 348 -60.17 -53.00 15.37
CA GLN A 348 -60.92 -53.00 16.64
C GLN A 348 -62.29 -52.33 16.49
N GLN A 349 -62.38 -51.21 15.78
CA GLN A 349 -63.66 -50.53 15.52
C GLN A 349 -64.61 -51.44 14.73
N LYS A 350 -64.12 -52.12 13.69
CA LYS A 350 -64.92 -53.11 12.93
C LYS A 350 -65.42 -54.27 13.81
N GLN A 351 -64.62 -54.72 14.78
CA GLN A 351 -65.05 -55.76 15.73
C GLN A 351 -66.11 -55.24 16.69
N LEU A 352 -65.95 -54.03 17.23
CA LEU A 352 -66.92 -53.38 18.09
C LEU A 352 -68.27 -53.18 17.38
N ASP A 353 -68.26 -52.72 16.12
CA ASP A 353 -69.49 -52.55 15.33
C ASP A 353 -70.23 -53.88 15.10
N LYS A 354 -69.49 -54.97 14.90
CA LYS A 354 -70.08 -56.32 14.80
C LYS A 354 -70.68 -56.76 16.14
N GLN A 355 -69.97 -56.55 17.25
CA GLN A 355 -70.48 -56.87 18.59
C GLN A 355 -71.74 -56.06 18.92
N ASN A 356 -71.74 -54.76 18.61
CA ASN A 356 -72.90 -53.89 18.81
C ASN A 356 -74.13 -54.41 18.04
N LYS A 357 -73.97 -54.79 16.77
CA LYS A 357 -75.06 -55.42 15.99
C LYS A 357 -75.57 -56.72 16.61
N VAL A 358 -74.68 -57.56 17.12
CA VAL A 358 -75.07 -58.80 17.82
C VAL A 358 -75.85 -58.47 19.09
N SER A 359 -75.39 -57.50 19.87
CA SER A 359 -76.06 -57.04 21.09
C SER A 359 -77.44 -56.46 20.79
N GLU A 360 -77.59 -55.63 19.76
CA GLU A 360 -78.89 -55.11 19.31
C GLU A 360 -79.87 -56.23 18.93
N ASN A 361 -79.39 -57.23 18.19
CA ASN A 361 -80.21 -58.39 17.83
C ASN A 361 -80.63 -59.22 19.05
N GLN A 362 -79.72 -59.42 20.01
CA GLN A 362 -80.04 -60.08 21.27
C GLN A 362 -81.08 -59.28 22.07
N GLN A 363 -80.95 -57.96 22.10
CA GLN A 363 -81.89 -57.08 22.80
C GLN A 363 -83.29 -57.16 22.19
N LYS A 364 -83.40 -57.12 20.85
CA LYS A 364 -84.67 -57.36 20.14
C LYS A 364 -85.27 -58.73 20.45
N LEU A 365 -84.45 -59.78 20.48
CA LEU A 365 -84.92 -61.13 20.82
C LEU A 365 -85.44 -61.20 22.25
N ILE A 366 -84.78 -60.53 23.20
CA ILE A 366 -85.23 -60.44 24.59
C ILE A 366 -86.56 -59.68 24.69
N GLU A 367 -86.72 -58.57 23.97
CA GLU A 367 -87.99 -57.84 23.90
C GLU A 367 -89.13 -58.70 23.32
N GLU A 368 -88.85 -59.49 22.27
CA GLU A 368 -89.82 -60.45 21.71
C GLU A 368 -90.18 -61.56 22.72
N GLN A 369 -89.19 -62.09 23.44
CA GLN A 369 -89.43 -63.07 24.51
C GLN A 369 -90.25 -62.47 25.66
N GLN A 370 -89.98 -61.23 26.05
CA GLN A 370 -90.77 -60.51 27.06
C GLN A 370 -92.22 -60.36 26.62
N LYS A 371 -92.48 -59.92 25.37
CA LYS A 371 -93.83 -59.84 24.80
C LYS A 371 -94.55 -61.18 24.76
N LEU A 372 -93.85 -62.26 24.40
CA LEU A 372 -94.44 -63.60 24.38
C LEU A 372 -94.79 -64.07 25.80
N ILE A 373 -93.95 -63.78 26.78
CA ILE A 373 -94.22 -64.06 28.20
C ILE A 373 -95.44 -63.26 28.67
N GLU A 374 -95.55 -61.98 28.35
CA GLU A 374 -96.73 -61.15 28.66
C GLU A 374 -98.01 -61.74 28.05
N GLN A 375 -97.97 -62.12 26.76
CA GLN A 375 -99.11 -62.79 26.10
C GLN A 375 -99.49 -64.12 26.77
N LEU A 376 -98.51 -64.93 27.19
CA LEU A 376 -98.76 -66.19 27.91
C LEU A 376 -99.35 -65.95 29.30
N ILE A 377 -98.94 -64.88 29.98
CA ILE A 377 -99.53 -64.45 31.26
C ILE A 377 -101.00 -64.04 31.06
N GLU A 378 -101.30 -63.22 30.05
CA GLU A 378 -102.68 -62.81 29.70
C GLU A 378 -103.58 -64.01 29.34
N LEU A 379 -103.06 -64.97 28.55
CA LEU A 379 -103.80 -66.17 28.12
C LEU A 379 -104.11 -67.14 29.28
N ASN A 380 -103.27 -67.14 30.32
CA ASN A 380 -103.52 -67.91 31.55
C ASN A 380 -104.50 -67.19 32.49
N GLN A 381 -104.54 -65.86 32.46
CA GLN A 381 -105.53 -65.08 33.21
C GLN A 381 -106.93 -65.16 32.59
N SER A 382 -107.06 -65.36 31.27
CA SER A 382 -108.36 -65.53 30.58
C SER A 382 -108.97 -66.94 30.67
N LYS A 383 -108.27 -67.90 31.27
CA LYS A 383 -108.70 -69.31 31.45
C LYS A 383 -109.15 -69.64 32.88
N LYS A 384 -109.23 -68.64 33.75
CA LYS A 384 -109.91 -68.68 35.06
C LYS A 384 -111.17 -67.84 34.98
#